data_AF-A0A938JA45-F1
#
_entry.id   AF-A0A938JA45-F1
#
_cell.length_a   1.000
_cell.length_b   1.000
_cell.length_c   1.000
_cell.angle_alpha   90.00
_cell.angle_beta   90.00
_cell.angle_gamma   90.00
#
_symmetry.space_group_name_H-M   'P 1'
#
loop_
_entity.id
_entity.type
_entity.pdbx_description
1 polymer ?
#
loop_
_entity_poly.entity_id
_entity_poly.type
_entity_poly.pdbx_seq_one_letter_code
_entity_poly.pdbx_strand_id
1 'polypeptide(L)'
;LGYLDPAFFLGGRMPLDAGRAREAIERHVAAPLGLDAVRAAAAMVEVIDLAMAAGTKDVCLRRGYDPRELPLVVAGGAGAVHAGAIANELAMATVIVPRLSSVLCALGMLLADLRHDFTRAFSRPWDGFDPAEARALLDALVAEGMEALEREGVEPGRRSAVASADLRYAGQHHEVSVSFPLTDLDDRARIEEAFHRRHEELYGFASPGKPMEVIALHATVLGRREPLALAAAGETGGDAPRRGRRRMYLRETGALEEVEVLDGDRMSAGQGIAGPALVDTATTTIVVPADFDLVLDGSGSFVMTRSGR
;
A
#
# COMPACT_ATOMS: atom_id res chain seq x y z
N LEU A 1 24.91 10.11 6.12
CA LEU A 1 24.29 10.93 5.05
C LEU A 1 23.43 12.09 5.59
N GLY A 2 23.08 12.13 6.88
CA GLY A 2 22.34 13.28 7.43
C GLY A 2 20.84 13.25 7.17
N TYR A 3 20.30 12.13 6.67
CA TYR A 3 18.86 11.96 6.47
C TYR A 3 18.10 11.86 7.80
N LEU A 4 18.62 11.16 8.80
CA LEU A 4 17.99 11.00 10.11
C LEU A 4 18.63 11.92 11.15
N ASP A 5 17.81 12.48 12.05
CA ASP A 5 18.26 13.22 13.23
C ASP A 5 18.71 12.23 14.34
N PRO A 6 20.00 12.19 14.72
CA PRO A 6 20.46 11.30 15.78
C PRO A 6 19.84 11.61 17.15
N ALA A 7 19.40 12.85 17.38
CA ALA A 7 18.82 13.29 18.64
C ALA A 7 17.29 13.16 18.69
N PHE A 8 16.63 12.83 17.58
CA PHE A 8 15.17 12.80 17.49
C PHE A 8 14.57 11.50 16.97
N PHE A 9 15.38 10.45 16.80
CA PHE A 9 14.82 9.15 16.47
C PHE A 9 13.78 8.70 17.52
N LEU A 10 12.61 8.24 17.04
CA LEU A 10 11.42 7.97 17.85
C LEU A 10 10.96 9.18 18.70
N GLY A 11 10.97 10.38 18.14
CA GLY A 11 10.61 11.61 18.85
C GLY A 11 11.60 11.98 19.95
N GLY A 12 12.87 11.57 19.81
CA GLY A 12 13.94 11.82 20.78
C GLY A 12 14.00 10.82 21.95
N ARG A 13 13.19 9.75 21.90
CA ARG A 13 13.19 8.71 22.93
C ARG A 13 14.36 7.73 22.80
N MET A 14 15.00 7.69 21.64
CA MET A 14 16.12 6.80 21.38
C MET A 14 17.25 7.56 20.68
N PRO A 15 18.31 7.96 21.41
CA PRO A 15 19.45 8.61 20.79
C PRO A 15 20.22 7.63 19.89
N LEU A 16 20.64 8.09 18.72
CA LEU A 16 21.48 7.33 17.79
C LEU A 16 22.92 7.79 17.88
N ASP A 17 23.85 6.84 17.79
CA ASP A 17 25.28 7.12 17.72
C ASP A 17 25.74 7.13 16.26
N ALA A 18 25.75 8.32 15.67
CA ALA A 18 26.21 8.52 14.29
C ALA A 18 27.72 8.25 14.11
N GLY A 19 28.52 8.37 15.18
CA GLY A 19 29.95 8.08 15.16
C GLY A 19 30.20 6.59 14.97
N ARG A 20 29.54 5.75 15.78
CA ARG A 20 29.61 4.28 15.65
C ARG A 20 29.09 3.79 14.31
N ALA A 21 28.05 4.41 13.76
CA ALA A 21 27.56 4.09 12.43
C ALA A 21 28.61 4.38 11.35
N ARG A 22 29.31 5.53 11.46
CA ARG A 22 30.40 5.90 10.55
C ARG A 22 31.56 4.92 10.63
N GLU A 23 32.02 4.58 11.84
CA GLU A 23 33.12 3.62 12.05
C GLU A 23 32.80 2.24 11.47
N ALA A 24 31.56 1.76 11.65
CA ALA A 24 31.12 0.49 11.11
C ALA A 24 31.14 0.49 9.57
N ILE A 25 30.60 1.55 8.94
CA ILE A 25 30.62 1.70 7.47
C ILE A 25 32.05 1.79 6.97
N GLU A 26 32.91 2.57 7.64
CA GLU A 26 34.31 2.73 7.27
C GLU A 26 35.07 1.40 7.30
N ARG A 27 34.91 0.63 8.38
CA ARG A 27 35.59 -0.65 8.56
C ARG A 27 35.09 -1.74 7.60
N HIS A 28 33.78 -1.86 7.44
CA HIS A 28 33.17 -3.04 6.81
C HIS A 28 32.82 -2.84 5.33
N VAL A 29 32.74 -1.59 4.86
CA VAL A 29 32.34 -1.29 3.47
C VAL A 29 33.37 -0.39 2.81
N ALA A 30 33.71 0.75 3.42
CA ALA A 30 34.53 1.77 2.77
C ALA A 30 35.98 1.31 2.58
N ALA A 31 36.65 0.85 3.63
CA ALA A 31 38.05 0.42 3.57
C ALA A 31 38.29 -0.78 2.63
N PRO A 32 37.46 -1.85 2.62
CA PRO A 32 37.59 -2.93 1.65
C PRO A 32 37.44 -2.50 0.18
N LEU A 33 36.67 -1.42 -0.07
CA LEU A 33 36.40 -0.90 -1.42
C LEU A 33 37.29 0.29 -1.82
N GLY A 34 38.16 0.77 -0.93
CA GLY A 34 38.99 1.96 -1.17
C GLY A 34 38.18 3.26 -1.28
N LEU A 35 37.04 3.34 -0.58
CA LEU A 35 36.16 4.51 -0.55
C LEU A 35 36.26 5.25 0.79
N ASP A 36 35.85 6.53 0.81
CA ASP A 36 35.55 7.20 2.07
C ASP A 36 34.19 6.77 2.62
N ALA A 37 33.99 6.92 3.93
CA ALA A 37 32.77 6.47 4.61
C ALA A 37 31.49 7.14 4.11
N VAL A 38 31.54 8.40 3.63
CA VAL A 38 30.36 9.11 3.14
C VAL A 38 29.97 8.58 1.75
N ARG A 39 30.95 8.40 0.85
CA ARG A 39 30.71 7.78 -0.46
C ARG A 39 30.24 6.34 -0.34
N ALA A 40 30.83 5.56 0.56
CA ALA A 40 30.37 4.19 0.83
C ALA A 40 28.92 4.18 1.31
N ALA A 41 28.56 5.05 2.27
CA ALA A 41 27.18 5.17 2.74
C ALA A 41 26.21 5.62 1.62
N ALA A 42 26.62 6.56 0.77
CA ALA A 42 25.82 7.03 -0.35
C ALA A 42 25.55 5.90 -1.35
N ALA A 43 26.59 5.11 -1.70
CA ALA A 43 26.46 3.95 -2.56
C ALA A 43 25.55 2.86 -1.95
N MET A 44 25.61 2.63 -0.63
CA MET A 44 24.70 1.71 0.06
C MET A 44 23.22 2.14 -0.11
N VAL A 45 22.93 3.44 0.06
CA VAL A 45 21.58 3.98 -0.12
C VAL A 45 21.15 3.92 -1.59
N GLU A 46 22.02 4.29 -2.51
CA GLU A 46 21.74 4.22 -3.95
C GLU A 46 21.39 2.79 -4.41
N VAL A 47 22.13 1.78 -3.94
CA VAL A 47 21.86 0.38 -4.28
C VAL A 47 20.49 -0.07 -3.77
N ILE A 48 20.12 0.27 -2.53
CA ILE A 48 18.81 -0.13 -1.99
C ILE A 48 17.67 0.64 -2.67
N ASP A 49 17.86 1.93 -3.00
CA ASP A 49 16.87 2.73 -3.72
C ASP A 49 16.59 2.16 -5.11
N LEU A 50 17.64 1.81 -5.86
CA LEU A 50 17.52 1.17 -7.18
C LEU A 50 16.84 -0.20 -7.08
N ALA A 51 17.16 -1.00 -6.06
CA ALA A 51 16.51 -2.28 -5.84
C ALA A 51 15.01 -2.13 -5.52
N MET A 52 14.63 -1.16 -4.68
CA MET A 52 13.24 -0.87 -4.35
C MET A 52 12.46 -0.30 -5.54
N ALA A 53 13.08 0.56 -6.34
CA ALA A 53 12.50 1.07 -7.57
C ALA A 53 12.26 -0.05 -8.58
N ALA A 54 13.24 -0.94 -8.78
CA ALA A 54 13.10 -2.10 -9.65
C ALA A 54 11.97 -3.04 -9.21
N GLY A 55 11.86 -3.31 -7.89
CA GLY A 55 10.76 -4.11 -7.34
C GLY A 55 9.38 -3.47 -7.57
N THR A 56 9.27 -2.16 -7.34
CA THR A 56 8.02 -1.41 -7.61
C THR A 56 7.65 -1.49 -9.09
N LYS A 57 8.62 -1.28 -10.00
CA LYS A 57 8.42 -1.36 -11.45
C LYS A 57 7.94 -2.74 -11.90
N ASP A 58 8.54 -3.82 -11.40
CA ASP A 58 8.14 -5.19 -11.74
C ASP A 58 6.67 -5.46 -11.38
N VAL A 59 6.24 -5.05 -10.19
CA VAL A 59 4.83 -5.21 -9.74
C VAL A 59 3.86 -4.43 -10.64
N CYS A 60 4.19 -3.18 -10.99
CA CYS A 60 3.36 -2.38 -11.90
C CYS A 60 3.24 -3.02 -13.29
N LEU A 61 4.37 -3.41 -13.89
CA LEU A 61 4.40 -3.96 -15.24
C LEU A 61 3.70 -5.31 -15.36
N ARG A 62 3.82 -6.19 -14.35
CA ARG A 62 3.08 -7.47 -14.31
C ARG A 62 1.57 -7.29 -14.30
N ARG A 63 1.09 -6.13 -13.84
CA ARG A 63 -0.33 -5.75 -13.83
C ARG A 63 -0.72 -4.87 -15.01
N GLY A 64 0.20 -4.61 -15.95
CA GLY A 64 -0.05 -3.80 -17.15
C GLY A 64 -0.08 -2.29 -16.91
N TYR A 65 0.41 -1.80 -15.77
CA TYR A 65 0.42 -0.37 -15.44
C TYR A 65 1.78 0.28 -15.71
N ASP A 66 1.75 1.51 -16.22
CA ASP A 66 2.91 2.39 -16.27
C ASP A 66 3.11 3.07 -14.90
N PRO A 67 4.24 2.86 -14.20
CA PRO A 67 4.52 3.51 -12.92
C PRO A 67 4.42 5.04 -12.96
N ARG A 68 4.69 5.66 -14.11
CA ARG A 68 4.70 7.14 -14.27
C ARG A 68 3.32 7.76 -14.11
N GLU A 69 2.28 6.97 -14.35
CA GLU A 69 0.87 7.40 -14.27
C GLU A 69 0.27 7.16 -12.87
N LEU A 70 1.05 6.62 -11.94
CA LEU A 70 0.61 6.25 -10.60
C LEU A 70 1.27 7.12 -9.53
N PRO A 71 0.52 7.50 -8.47
CA PRO A 71 1.14 8.06 -7.27
C PRO A 71 1.83 6.96 -6.46
N LEU A 72 2.98 7.28 -5.86
CA LEU A 72 3.64 6.41 -4.88
C LEU A 72 3.08 6.67 -3.48
N VAL A 73 2.29 5.75 -2.94
CA VAL A 73 1.82 5.82 -1.55
C VAL A 73 2.81 5.11 -0.63
N VAL A 74 3.32 5.84 0.36
CA VAL A 74 4.42 5.40 1.22
C VAL A 74 3.91 4.81 2.53
N ALA A 75 4.44 3.65 2.89
CA ALA A 75 4.18 2.97 4.15
C ALA A 75 5.48 2.58 4.86
N GLY A 76 5.42 2.44 6.19
CA GLY A 76 6.56 2.12 7.04
C GLY A 76 7.44 3.33 7.40
N GLY A 77 8.16 3.22 8.51
CA GLY A 77 8.92 4.35 9.07
C GLY A 77 10.20 4.71 8.32
N ALA A 78 10.68 3.84 7.43
CA ALA A 78 11.83 4.12 6.56
C ALA A 78 11.41 4.52 5.14
N GLY A 79 10.16 4.26 4.74
CA GLY A 79 9.73 4.43 3.36
C GLY A 79 9.92 5.86 2.86
N ALA A 80 9.60 6.85 3.69
CA ALA A 80 9.68 8.26 3.31
C ALA A 80 11.11 8.79 3.18
N VAL A 81 12.11 8.07 3.72
CA VAL A 81 13.53 8.40 3.54
C VAL A 81 13.95 8.11 2.09
N HIS A 82 13.35 7.10 1.47
CA HIS A 82 13.73 6.58 0.15
C HIS A 82 12.74 6.98 -0.96
N ALA A 83 11.53 7.39 -0.60
CA ALA A 83 10.43 7.56 -1.54
C ALA A 83 10.72 8.59 -2.65
N GLY A 84 11.39 9.70 -2.31
CA GLY A 84 11.79 10.71 -3.31
C GLY A 84 12.76 10.15 -4.36
N ALA A 85 13.75 9.35 -3.93
CA ALA A 85 14.70 8.72 -4.83
C ALA A 85 14.04 7.67 -5.74
N ILE A 86 13.17 6.83 -5.16
CA ILE A 86 12.38 5.84 -5.92
C ILE A 86 11.49 6.54 -6.95
N ALA A 87 10.79 7.60 -6.56
CA ALA A 87 9.93 8.36 -7.47
C ALA A 87 10.74 9.04 -8.59
N ASN A 88 11.94 9.51 -8.28
CA ASN A 88 12.86 10.03 -9.29
C ASN A 88 13.28 8.95 -10.29
N GLU A 89 13.73 7.78 -9.81
CA GLU A 89 14.15 6.65 -10.65
C GLU A 89 13.01 6.15 -11.56
N LEU A 90 11.77 6.14 -11.07
CA LEU A 90 10.61 5.69 -11.82
C LEU A 90 9.90 6.80 -12.60
N ALA A 91 10.43 8.02 -12.59
CA ALA A 91 9.81 9.20 -13.20
C ALA A 91 8.35 9.42 -12.75
N MET A 92 8.03 9.06 -11.50
CA MET A 92 6.73 9.32 -10.88
C MET A 92 6.57 10.81 -10.60
N ALA A 93 5.35 11.32 -10.78
CA ALA A 93 5.04 12.74 -10.59
C ALA A 93 4.67 13.08 -9.14
N THR A 94 4.13 12.11 -8.39
CA THR A 94 3.53 12.34 -7.08
C THR A 94 3.92 11.25 -6.10
N VAL A 95 4.34 11.66 -4.90
CA VAL A 95 4.54 10.80 -3.74
C VAL A 95 3.61 11.25 -2.62
N ILE A 96 2.90 10.31 -2.03
CA ILE A 96 2.00 10.56 -0.91
C ILE A 96 2.56 9.83 0.30
N VAL A 97 2.93 10.58 1.33
CA VAL A 97 3.33 10.08 2.63
C VAL A 97 2.20 10.39 3.61
N PRO A 98 1.28 9.44 3.88
CA PRO A 98 0.29 9.62 4.94
C PRO A 98 0.99 9.96 6.26
N ARG A 99 0.40 10.83 7.08
CA ARG A 99 0.97 11.16 8.41
C ARG A 99 1.16 9.93 9.29
N LEU A 100 0.33 8.90 9.10
CA LEU A 100 0.42 7.61 9.77
C LEU A 100 1.19 6.55 8.96
N SER A 101 2.00 6.95 7.98
CA SER A 101 2.77 6.04 7.10
C SER A 101 3.54 4.98 7.90
N SER A 102 4.22 5.37 8.97
CA SER A 102 4.99 4.47 9.85
C SER A 102 4.18 3.34 10.47
N VAL A 103 2.87 3.54 10.65
CA VAL A 103 1.94 2.58 11.25
C VAL A 103 0.78 2.24 10.31
N LEU A 104 0.94 2.44 9.01
CA LEU A 104 -0.14 2.32 8.03
C LEU A 104 -0.79 0.93 8.03
N CYS A 105 0.00 -0.12 8.29
CA CYS A 105 -0.52 -1.48 8.41
C CYS A 105 -1.46 -1.63 9.63
N ALA A 106 -1.10 -1.04 10.77
CA ALA A 106 -1.95 -1.05 11.96
C ALA A 106 -3.23 -0.22 11.75
N LEU A 107 -3.11 0.92 11.07
CA LEU A 107 -4.27 1.70 10.65
C LEU A 107 -5.19 0.88 9.72
N GLY A 108 -4.62 0.16 8.76
CA GLY A 108 -5.38 -0.74 7.88
C GLY A 108 -6.16 -1.80 8.66
N MET A 109 -5.58 -2.39 9.71
CA MET A 109 -6.28 -3.35 10.58
C MET A 109 -7.45 -2.72 11.37
N LEU A 110 -7.33 -1.44 11.75
CA LEU A 110 -8.40 -0.72 12.43
C LEU A 110 -9.54 -0.36 11.47
N LEU A 111 -9.20 0.02 10.23
CA LEU A 111 -10.16 0.43 9.20
C LEU A 111 -10.83 -0.74 8.48
N ALA A 112 -10.21 -1.92 8.46
CA ALA A 112 -10.74 -3.08 7.75
C ALA A 112 -12.05 -3.57 8.39
N ASP A 113 -13.03 -3.84 7.53
CA ASP A 113 -14.24 -4.56 7.89
C ASP A 113 -13.90 -6.00 8.32
N LEU A 114 -14.78 -6.58 9.14
CA LEU A 114 -14.69 -7.99 9.47
C LEU A 114 -15.11 -8.81 8.25
N ARG A 115 -14.32 -9.83 7.93
CA ARG A 115 -14.54 -10.68 6.77
C ARG A 115 -14.30 -12.14 7.14
N HIS A 116 -15.31 -12.97 6.93
CA HIS A 116 -15.23 -14.43 7.06
C HIS A 116 -15.46 -15.04 5.69
N ASP A 117 -14.48 -15.79 5.20
CA ASP A 117 -14.54 -16.51 3.93
C ASP A 117 -14.68 -18.01 4.21
N PHE A 118 -15.73 -18.60 3.67
CA PHE A 118 -15.98 -20.03 3.77
C PHE A 118 -15.98 -20.65 2.38
N THR A 119 -15.36 -21.82 2.27
CA THR A 119 -15.31 -22.60 1.03
C THR A 119 -15.85 -24.01 1.28
N ARG A 120 -16.60 -24.54 0.31
CA ARG A 120 -16.93 -25.95 0.22
C ARG A 120 -16.71 -26.46 -1.19
N ALA A 121 -16.15 -27.66 -1.30
CA ALA A 121 -16.07 -28.36 -2.56
C ALA A 121 -17.48 -28.65 -3.10
N PHE A 122 -17.69 -28.33 -4.37
CA PHE A 122 -18.95 -28.53 -5.07
C PHE A 122 -18.65 -28.93 -6.52
N SER A 123 -17.92 -30.05 -6.67
CA SER A 123 -17.43 -30.49 -7.98
C SER A 123 -18.54 -31.14 -8.79
N ARG A 124 -19.03 -30.45 -9.83
CA ARG A 124 -20.08 -30.91 -10.73
C ARG A 124 -19.85 -30.34 -12.15
N PRO A 125 -20.22 -31.07 -13.21
CA PRO A 125 -20.46 -30.45 -14.51
C PRO A 125 -21.49 -29.34 -14.37
N TRP A 126 -21.27 -28.18 -15.02
CA TRP A 126 -22.17 -27.03 -14.92
C TRP A 126 -23.58 -27.36 -15.41
N ASP A 127 -23.70 -28.22 -16.41
CA ASP A 127 -25.00 -28.69 -16.91
C ASP A 127 -25.83 -29.39 -15.82
N GLY A 128 -25.15 -30.11 -14.91
CA GLY A 128 -25.71 -30.78 -13.75
C GLY A 128 -25.73 -29.92 -12.47
N PHE A 129 -25.51 -28.61 -12.57
CA PHE A 129 -25.63 -27.69 -11.45
C PHE A 129 -27.08 -27.65 -10.96
N ASP A 130 -27.30 -28.08 -9.71
CA ASP A 130 -28.56 -27.96 -9.00
C ASP A 130 -28.54 -26.72 -8.08
N PRO A 131 -29.29 -25.65 -8.43
CA PRO A 131 -29.38 -24.46 -7.61
C PRO A 131 -29.88 -24.75 -6.19
N ALA A 132 -30.74 -25.74 -5.98
CA ALA A 132 -31.27 -26.06 -4.65
C ALA A 132 -30.20 -26.69 -3.75
N GLU A 133 -29.38 -27.61 -4.28
CA GLU A 133 -28.22 -28.19 -3.57
C GLU A 133 -27.21 -27.08 -3.20
N ALA A 134 -26.89 -26.21 -4.18
CA ALA A 134 -25.98 -25.08 -3.98
C ALA A 134 -26.53 -24.07 -2.96
N ARG A 135 -27.85 -23.79 -3.00
CA ARG A 135 -28.54 -22.87 -2.08
C ARG A 135 -28.42 -23.35 -0.65
N ALA A 136 -28.74 -24.62 -0.39
CA ALA A 136 -28.65 -25.21 0.94
C ALA A 136 -27.23 -25.13 1.51
N LEU A 137 -26.22 -25.41 0.67
CA LEU A 137 -24.81 -25.31 1.07
C LEU A 137 -24.41 -23.87 1.39
N LEU A 138 -24.74 -22.92 0.51
CA LEU A 138 -24.41 -21.51 0.70
C LEU A 138 -25.13 -20.91 1.91
N ASP A 139 -26.38 -21.28 2.16
CA ASP A 139 -27.12 -20.82 3.35
C ASP A 139 -26.50 -21.30 4.65
N ALA A 140 -26.03 -22.56 4.70
CA ALA A 140 -25.32 -23.06 5.85
C ALA A 140 -24.02 -22.28 6.12
N LEU A 141 -23.25 -21.97 5.06
CA LEU A 141 -22.03 -21.17 5.18
C LEU A 141 -22.30 -19.72 5.60
N VAL A 142 -23.36 -19.12 5.04
CA VAL A 142 -23.77 -17.76 5.41
C VAL A 142 -24.23 -17.72 6.86
N ALA A 143 -25.00 -18.70 7.32
CA ALA A 143 -25.42 -18.80 8.72
C ALA A 143 -24.22 -18.89 9.67
N GLU A 144 -23.24 -19.75 9.36
CA GLU A 144 -22.00 -19.88 10.14
C GLU A 144 -21.26 -18.53 10.26
N GLY A 145 -21.12 -17.79 9.16
CA GLY A 145 -20.49 -16.47 9.17
C GLY A 145 -21.31 -15.40 9.89
N MET A 146 -22.64 -15.43 9.79
CA MET A 146 -23.51 -14.49 10.50
C MET A 146 -23.45 -14.69 12.01
N GLU A 147 -23.39 -15.94 12.48
CA GLU A 147 -23.16 -16.27 13.89
C GLU A 147 -21.77 -15.83 14.37
N ALA A 148 -20.75 -15.92 13.53
CA ALA A 148 -19.41 -15.42 13.84
C ALA A 148 -19.41 -13.89 14.03
N LEU A 149 -20.01 -13.15 13.10
CA LEU A 149 -20.14 -11.69 13.21
C LEU A 149 -20.98 -11.25 14.42
N GLU A 150 -21.97 -12.05 14.82
CA GLU A 150 -22.73 -11.79 16.04
C GLU A 150 -21.89 -11.90 17.30
N ARG A 151 -21.08 -12.96 17.41
CA ARG A 151 -20.13 -13.12 18.52
C ARG A 151 -19.07 -12.02 18.55
N GLU A 152 -18.75 -11.45 17.39
CA GLU A 152 -17.83 -10.32 17.23
C GLU A 152 -18.51 -8.96 17.48
N GLY A 153 -19.81 -8.94 17.80
CA GLY A 153 -20.55 -7.74 18.19
C GLY A 153 -20.96 -6.83 17.02
N VAL A 154 -21.05 -7.36 15.80
CA VAL A 154 -21.51 -6.59 14.64
C VAL A 154 -23.04 -6.54 14.61
N GLU A 155 -23.65 -5.37 14.50
CA GLU A 155 -25.12 -5.23 14.42
C GLU A 155 -25.72 -5.85 13.15
N PRO A 156 -26.94 -6.45 13.18
CA PRO A 156 -27.56 -7.12 12.03
C PRO A 156 -27.61 -6.27 10.75
N GLY A 157 -27.94 -4.97 10.87
CA GLY A 157 -28.00 -4.04 9.73
C GLY A 157 -26.65 -3.72 9.08
N ARG A 158 -25.54 -4.22 9.64
CA ARG A 158 -24.18 -4.02 9.17
C ARG A 158 -23.52 -5.31 8.69
N ARG A 159 -24.25 -6.42 8.73
CA ARG A 159 -23.83 -7.72 8.21
C ARG A 159 -24.33 -7.87 6.78
N SER A 160 -23.51 -8.46 5.92
CA SER A 160 -23.89 -8.78 4.55
C SER A 160 -23.18 -10.04 4.09
N ALA A 161 -23.69 -10.69 3.06
CA ALA A 161 -23.06 -11.86 2.47
C ALA A 161 -23.07 -11.78 0.96
N VAL A 162 -22.03 -12.33 0.34
CA VAL A 162 -21.89 -12.48 -1.11
C VAL A 162 -21.48 -13.93 -1.39
N ALA A 163 -22.11 -14.55 -2.39
CA ALA A 163 -21.72 -15.87 -2.84
C ALA A 163 -20.69 -15.75 -3.98
N SER A 164 -19.87 -16.77 -4.14
CA SER A 164 -19.09 -16.96 -5.36
C SER A 164 -18.94 -18.43 -5.72
N ALA A 165 -18.67 -18.69 -6.99
CA ALA A 165 -18.40 -20.02 -7.51
C ALA A 165 -17.07 -20.02 -8.26
N ASP A 166 -16.27 -21.05 -8.02
CA ASP A 166 -15.07 -21.32 -8.81
C ASP A 166 -15.46 -22.20 -9.99
N LEU A 167 -15.36 -21.62 -11.18
CA LEU A 167 -15.78 -22.20 -12.44
C LEU A 167 -14.59 -22.37 -13.37
N ARG A 168 -14.63 -23.37 -14.23
CA ARG A 168 -13.64 -23.55 -15.30
C ARG A 168 -14.28 -24.19 -16.51
N TYR A 169 -13.65 -24.05 -17.68
CA TYR A 169 -14.02 -24.92 -18.80
C TYR A 169 -13.56 -26.35 -18.50
N ALA A 170 -14.34 -27.34 -18.90
CA ALA A 170 -13.99 -28.74 -18.76
C ALA A 170 -12.61 -29.03 -19.38
N GLY A 171 -11.79 -29.75 -18.62
CA GLY A 171 -10.41 -30.08 -18.98
C GLY A 171 -9.38 -28.97 -18.72
N GLN A 172 -9.77 -27.80 -18.20
CA GLN A 172 -8.80 -26.82 -17.69
C GLN A 172 -8.31 -27.16 -16.28
N HIS A 173 -7.11 -26.69 -15.95
CA HIS A 173 -6.52 -26.85 -14.63
C HIS A 173 -6.81 -25.70 -13.67
N HIS A 174 -7.01 -24.48 -14.16
CA HIS A 174 -7.19 -23.29 -13.33
C HIS A 174 -8.65 -22.85 -13.31
N GLU A 175 -9.16 -22.53 -12.13
CA GLU A 175 -10.48 -21.97 -11.92
C GLU A 175 -10.50 -20.44 -12.05
N VAL A 176 -11.67 -19.90 -12.40
CA VAL A 176 -12.02 -18.49 -12.36
C VAL A 176 -13.16 -18.33 -11.35
N SER A 177 -12.92 -17.50 -10.34
CA SER A 177 -13.93 -17.20 -9.32
C SER A 177 -14.88 -16.11 -9.80
N VAL A 178 -16.19 -16.36 -9.66
CA VAL A 178 -17.26 -15.45 -10.06
C VAL A 178 -18.15 -15.16 -8.86
N SER A 179 -18.24 -13.90 -8.45
CA SER A 179 -19.12 -13.45 -7.37
C SER A 179 -20.51 -13.06 -7.87
N PHE A 180 -21.55 -13.41 -7.11
CA PHE A 180 -22.93 -13.09 -7.42
C PHE A 180 -23.77 -12.93 -6.13
N PRO A 181 -24.83 -12.11 -6.14
CA PRO A 181 -25.83 -12.09 -5.07
C PRO A 181 -26.47 -13.47 -4.89
N LEU A 182 -26.77 -13.88 -3.66
CA LEU A 182 -27.46 -15.15 -3.40
C LEU A 182 -28.81 -15.25 -4.14
N THR A 183 -29.47 -14.12 -4.40
CA THR A 183 -30.73 -14.03 -5.15
C THR A 183 -30.59 -14.41 -6.62
N ASP A 184 -29.37 -14.38 -7.15
CA ASP A 184 -29.09 -14.63 -8.57
C ASP A 184 -28.66 -16.08 -8.81
N LEU A 185 -28.65 -16.92 -7.77
CA LEU A 185 -28.19 -18.31 -7.83
C LEU A 185 -29.00 -19.16 -8.83
N ASP A 186 -30.29 -18.89 -8.97
CA ASP A 186 -31.18 -19.58 -9.91
C ASP A 186 -30.97 -19.12 -11.36
N ASP A 187 -30.34 -17.95 -11.58
CA ASP A 187 -30.03 -17.41 -12.90
C ASP A 187 -28.66 -17.91 -13.38
N ARG A 188 -28.63 -19.19 -13.76
CA ARG A 188 -27.42 -19.86 -14.27
C ARG A 188 -26.80 -19.13 -15.46
N ALA A 189 -27.63 -18.58 -16.35
CA ALA A 189 -27.16 -17.89 -17.55
C ALA A 189 -26.34 -16.63 -17.18
N ARG A 190 -26.78 -15.89 -16.17
CA ARG A 190 -26.06 -14.71 -15.67
C ARG A 190 -24.72 -15.06 -15.02
N ILE A 191 -24.66 -16.17 -14.27
CA ILE A 191 -23.40 -16.66 -13.68
C ILE A 191 -22.43 -17.12 -14.79
N GLU A 192 -22.94 -17.82 -15.81
CA GLU A 192 -22.16 -18.25 -16.97
C GLU A 192 -21.61 -17.07 -17.78
N GLU A 193 -22.43 -16.06 -18.06
CA GLU A 193 -21.99 -14.84 -18.72
C GLU A 193 -20.91 -14.12 -17.90
N ALA A 194 -21.08 -14.05 -16.58
CA ALA A 194 -20.09 -13.44 -15.69
C ALA A 194 -18.77 -14.22 -15.68
N PHE A 195 -18.81 -15.56 -15.76
CA PHE A 195 -17.62 -16.39 -15.95
C PHE A 195 -16.92 -16.10 -17.28
N HIS A 196 -17.64 -16.08 -18.40
CA HIS A 196 -17.05 -15.81 -19.71
C HIS A 196 -16.38 -14.45 -19.76
N ARG A 197 -17.06 -13.40 -19.27
CA ARG A 197 -16.50 -12.05 -19.18
C ARG A 197 -15.24 -12.04 -18.32
N ARG A 198 -15.27 -12.67 -17.14
CA ARG A 198 -14.12 -12.71 -16.24
C ARG A 198 -12.94 -13.49 -16.82
N HIS A 199 -13.20 -14.58 -17.54
CA HIS A 199 -12.18 -15.35 -18.23
C HIS A 199 -11.54 -14.53 -19.37
N GLU A 200 -12.32 -13.74 -20.12
CA GLU A 200 -11.81 -12.84 -21.15
C GLU A 200 -10.94 -11.72 -20.56
N GLU A 201 -11.36 -11.11 -19.45
CA GLU A 201 -10.54 -10.12 -18.74
C GLU A 201 -9.19 -10.68 -18.26
N LEU A 202 -9.17 -11.93 -17.79
CA LEU A 202 -7.97 -12.56 -17.23
C LEU A 202 -7.03 -13.12 -18.29
N TYR A 203 -7.57 -13.69 -19.37
CA TYR A 203 -6.81 -14.49 -20.34
C TYR A 203 -6.91 -13.98 -21.79
N GLY A 204 -7.70 -12.93 -22.05
CA GLY A 204 -7.87 -12.32 -23.37
C GLY A 204 -8.79 -13.09 -24.31
N PHE A 205 -9.49 -14.12 -23.83
CA PHE A 205 -10.47 -14.88 -24.61
C PHE A 205 -11.53 -15.51 -23.72
N ALA A 206 -12.69 -15.85 -24.28
CA ALA A 206 -13.66 -16.77 -23.71
C ALA A 206 -14.00 -17.88 -24.72
N SER A 207 -14.62 -18.97 -24.27
CA SER A 207 -15.06 -20.08 -25.11
C SER A 207 -16.54 -20.41 -24.86
N PRO A 208 -17.48 -19.51 -25.21
CA PRO A 208 -18.90 -19.77 -25.07
C PRO A 208 -19.30 -21.10 -25.73
N GLY A 209 -20.16 -21.87 -25.06
CA GLY A 209 -20.61 -23.19 -25.52
C GLY A 209 -19.64 -24.34 -25.26
N LYS A 210 -18.42 -24.09 -24.78
CA LYS A 210 -17.57 -25.15 -24.24
C LYS A 210 -18.11 -25.59 -22.87
N PRO A 211 -18.23 -26.90 -22.58
CA PRO A 211 -18.72 -27.37 -21.28
C PRO A 211 -17.92 -26.77 -20.13
N MET A 212 -18.62 -26.45 -19.04
CA MET A 212 -18.07 -25.88 -17.82
C MET A 212 -18.18 -26.85 -16.65
N GLU A 213 -17.38 -26.64 -15.62
CA GLU A 213 -17.45 -27.32 -14.34
C GLU A 213 -17.44 -26.28 -13.22
N VAL A 214 -18.25 -26.50 -12.20
CA VAL A 214 -18.10 -25.84 -10.90
C VAL A 214 -17.27 -26.74 -10.01
N ILE A 215 -16.32 -26.17 -9.28
CA ILE A 215 -15.36 -26.90 -8.44
C ILE A 215 -15.64 -26.63 -6.96
N ALA A 216 -15.94 -25.38 -6.62
CA ALA A 216 -16.21 -24.95 -5.26
C ALA A 216 -17.24 -23.82 -5.23
N LEU A 217 -17.95 -23.75 -4.11
CA LEU A 217 -18.80 -22.62 -3.74
C LEU A 217 -18.21 -21.93 -2.52
N HIS A 218 -18.33 -20.62 -2.48
CA HIS A 218 -17.87 -19.79 -1.39
C HIS A 218 -18.96 -18.86 -0.89
N ALA A 219 -18.92 -18.59 0.42
CA ALA A 219 -19.66 -17.51 1.03
C ALA A 219 -18.67 -16.57 1.71
N THR A 220 -18.68 -15.30 1.30
CA THR A 220 -17.98 -14.22 2.00
C THR A 220 -19.01 -13.48 2.84
N VAL A 221 -18.85 -13.51 4.16
CA VAL A 221 -19.69 -12.76 5.09
C VAL A 221 -18.91 -11.56 5.62
N LEU A 222 -19.48 -10.37 5.45
CA LEU A 222 -18.86 -9.08 5.76
C LEU A 222 -19.60 -8.39 6.90
N GLY A 223 -18.86 -7.97 7.93
CA GLY A 223 -19.33 -7.13 9.02
C GLY A 223 -18.73 -5.74 8.91
N ARG A 224 -19.54 -4.76 8.51
CA ARG A 224 -19.10 -3.38 8.37
C ARG A 224 -18.81 -2.75 9.72
N ARG A 225 -17.60 -2.21 9.91
CA ARG A 225 -17.21 -1.46 11.12
C ARG A 225 -17.53 0.01 10.99
N GLU A 226 -17.73 0.70 12.13
CA GLU A 226 -17.97 2.14 12.08
C GLU A 226 -16.76 2.81 11.41
N PRO A 227 -16.97 3.68 10.42
CA PRO A 227 -15.87 4.39 9.81
C PRO A 227 -15.11 5.17 10.88
N LEU A 228 -13.81 4.91 11.02
CA LEU A 228 -12.96 5.73 11.86
C LEU A 228 -12.74 7.07 11.18
N ALA A 229 -13.27 8.14 11.76
CA ALA A 229 -12.95 9.48 11.32
C ALA A 229 -11.51 9.81 11.74
N LEU A 230 -10.59 9.79 10.78
CA LEU A 230 -9.26 10.35 10.99
C LEU A 230 -9.38 11.87 11.09
N ALA A 231 -8.74 12.45 12.10
CA ALA A 231 -8.73 13.89 12.24
C ALA A 231 -8.03 14.52 11.02
N ALA A 232 -8.73 15.42 10.34
CA ALA A 232 -8.12 16.23 9.29
C ALA A 232 -6.99 17.08 9.89
N ALA A 233 -6.00 17.43 9.07
CA ALA A 233 -5.02 18.43 9.50
C ALA A 233 -5.77 19.76 9.73
N GLY A 234 -5.64 20.32 10.93
CA GLY A 234 -6.28 21.59 11.28
C GLY A 234 -5.87 22.71 10.34
N GLU A 235 -6.78 23.66 10.11
CA GLU A 235 -6.52 24.84 9.28
C GLU A 235 -5.43 25.76 9.88
N THR A 236 -4.76 26.47 8.99
CA THR A 236 -3.60 27.33 9.25
C THR A 236 -3.84 28.39 10.32
N GLY A 237 -2.85 28.61 11.20
CA GLY A 237 -2.84 29.78 12.10
C GLY A 237 -1.52 30.06 12.85
N GLY A 238 -0.43 29.34 12.58
CA GLY A 238 0.83 29.47 13.33
C GLY A 238 2.07 29.69 12.46
N ASP A 239 3.16 30.12 13.10
CA ASP A 239 4.49 30.24 12.49
C ASP A 239 4.90 28.95 11.76
N ALA A 240 5.72 29.10 10.72
CA ALA A 240 6.29 27.96 10.00
C ALA A 240 6.94 26.98 11.01
N PRO A 241 6.68 25.67 10.93
CA PRO A 241 7.14 24.68 11.90
C PRO A 241 8.63 24.39 11.68
N ARG A 242 9.48 25.42 11.85
CA ARG A 242 10.92 25.34 11.63
C ARG A 242 11.54 24.60 12.79
N ARG A 243 12.34 23.60 12.44
CA ARG A 243 13.14 22.83 13.38
C ARG A 243 14.60 23.26 13.38
N GLY A 244 15.09 23.74 12.24
CA GLY A 244 16.44 24.24 12.07
C GLY A 244 17.03 23.84 10.73
N ARG A 245 18.35 23.65 10.68
CA ARG A 245 19.09 23.24 9.48
C ARG A 245 19.93 22.00 9.79
N ARG A 246 20.08 21.10 8.82
CA ARG A 246 20.90 19.87 8.95
C ARG A 246 21.74 19.68 7.70
N ARG A 247 22.98 19.20 7.88
CA ARG A 247 23.81 18.78 6.74
C ARG A 247 23.32 17.44 6.20
N MET A 248 22.83 17.43 4.97
CA MET A 248 22.33 16.26 4.26
C MET A 248 23.18 16.00 3.02
N TYR A 249 23.38 14.74 2.67
CA TYR A 249 24.05 14.36 1.44
C TYR A 249 23.09 14.52 0.26
N LEU A 250 23.43 15.41 -0.66
CA LEU A 250 22.70 15.61 -1.91
C LEU A 250 23.36 14.78 -3.00
N ARG A 251 22.58 13.93 -3.67
CA ARG A 251 23.11 13.02 -4.71
C ARG A 251 23.52 13.80 -5.95
N GLU A 252 22.84 14.91 -6.22
CA GLU A 252 23.02 15.79 -7.37
C GLU A 252 24.39 16.47 -7.34
N THR A 253 24.85 16.87 -6.15
CA THR A 253 26.15 17.54 -5.97
C THR A 253 27.23 16.59 -5.44
N GLY A 254 26.83 15.43 -4.93
CA GLY A 254 27.73 14.45 -4.32
C GLY A 254 28.36 14.94 -3.01
N ALA A 255 27.74 15.92 -2.34
CA ALA A 255 28.29 16.60 -1.17
C ALA A 255 27.29 16.70 0.00
N LEU A 256 27.82 16.95 1.20
CA LEU A 256 27.02 17.29 2.38
C LEU A 256 26.73 18.78 2.39
N GLU A 257 25.47 19.15 2.26
CA GLU A 257 25.02 20.54 2.20
C GLU A 257 23.97 20.85 3.26
N GLU A 258 23.90 22.10 3.68
CA GLU A 258 22.99 22.55 4.73
C GLU A 258 21.58 22.81 4.17
N VAL A 259 20.63 21.96 4.56
CA VAL A 259 19.22 22.04 4.15
C VAL A 259 18.32 22.44 5.31
N GLU A 260 17.19 23.04 4.98
CA GLU A 260 16.13 23.36 5.94
C GLU A 260 15.45 22.08 6.45
N VAL A 261 15.06 22.11 7.73
CA VAL A 261 14.33 21.02 8.39
C VAL A 261 13.05 21.57 9.00
N LEU A 262 11.92 20.99 8.60
CA LEU A 262 10.63 21.24 9.23
C LEU A 262 10.27 20.15 10.24
N ASP A 263 9.49 20.55 11.24
CA ASP A 263 8.79 19.67 12.18
C ASP A 263 7.42 19.30 11.59
N GLY A 264 7.33 18.12 10.97
CA GLY A 264 6.12 17.64 10.33
C GLY A 264 4.95 17.38 11.28
N ASP A 265 5.22 17.16 12.57
CA ASP A 265 4.17 16.99 13.58
C ASP A 265 3.47 18.32 13.90
N ARG A 266 4.13 19.44 13.61
CA ARG A 266 3.60 20.80 13.78
C ARG A 266 3.09 21.44 12.48
N MET A 267 3.17 20.75 11.36
CA MET A 267 2.64 21.23 10.08
C MET A 267 1.11 21.19 10.05
N SER A 268 0.53 22.26 9.52
CA SER A 268 -0.90 22.43 9.18
C SER A 268 -1.13 22.32 7.67
N ALA A 269 -2.37 22.01 7.27
CA ALA A 269 -2.73 21.89 5.85
C ALA A 269 -2.35 23.15 5.06
N GLY A 270 -1.83 22.97 3.84
CA GLY A 270 -1.32 24.03 2.97
C GLY A 270 0.10 24.48 3.25
N GLN A 271 0.71 24.11 4.39
CA GLN A 271 2.12 24.39 4.64
C GLN A 271 3.01 23.42 3.85
N GLY A 272 4.12 23.95 3.33
CA GLY A 272 5.03 23.17 2.50
C GLY A 272 6.46 23.70 2.49
N ILE A 273 7.31 22.98 1.77
CA ILE A 273 8.74 23.28 1.60
C ILE A 273 9.22 22.79 0.24
N ALA A 274 10.00 23.62 -0.44
CA ALA A 274 10.70 23.23 -1.66
C ALA A 274 11.96 22.42 -1.32
N GLY A 275 12.25 21.40 -2.11
CA GLY A 275 13.50 20.65 -1.99
C GLY A 275 14.73 21.47 -2.43
N PRO A 276 15.95 21.07 -2.05
CA PRO A 276 16.26 19.95 -1.15
C PRO A 276 15.98 20.29 0.32
N ALA A 277 15.22 19.44 1.01
CA ALA A 277 14.80 19.69 2.38
C ALA A 277 14.48 18.40 3.15
N LEU A 278 14.27 18.54 4.45
CA LEU A 278 13.86 17.45 5.35
C LEU A 278 12.59 17.83 6.11
N VAL A 279 11.71 16.86 6.30
CA VAL A 279 10.57 16.97 7.22
C VAL A 279 10.68 15.84 8.23
N ASP A 280 11.01 16.17 9.47
CA ASP A 280 11.09 15.19 10.56
C ASP A 280 9.74 15.08 11.25
N THR A 281 9.25 13.86 11.42
CA THR A 281 8.13 13.51 12.31
C THR A 281 8.65 12.58 13.40
N ALA A 282 7.89 12.38 14.47
CA ALA A 282 8.30 11.48 15.55
C ALA A 282 8.55 10.03 15.09
N THR A 283 8.02 9.61 13.93
CA THR A 283 8.04 8.21 13.48
C THR A 283 8.75 7.97 12.14
N THR A 284 9.00 9.02 11.35
CA THR A 284 9.69 8.95 10.06
C THR A 284 10.34 10.29 9.72
N THR A 285 11.35 10.26 8.86
CA THR A 285 11.85 11.46 8.18
C THR A 285 11.47 11.38 6.71
N ILE A 286 10.97 12.49 6.16
CA ILE A 286 10.72 12.64 4.72
C ILE A 286 11.91 13.38 4.12
N VAL A 287 12.60 12.74 3.18
CA VAL A 287 13.64 13.38 2.38
C VAL A 287 12.99 13.95 1.14
N VAL A 288 13.03 15.27 0.98
CA VAL A 288 12.48 15.98 -0.18
C VAL A 288 13.65 16.30 -1.14
N PRO A 289 13.78 15.59 -2.28
CA PRO A 289 14.84 15.86 -3.25
C PRO A 289 14.67 17.23 -3.91
N ALA A 290 15.73 17.74 -4.55
CA ALA A 290 15.72 19.04 -5.22
C ALA A 290 14.66 19.16 -6.34
N ASP A 291 14.25 18.04 -6.92
CA ASP A 291 13.23 18.00 -7.99
C ASP A 291 11.78 18.05 -7.49
N PHE A 292 11.56 18.12 -6.17
CA PHE A 292 10.24 18.04 -5.57
C PHE A 292 9.94 19.19 -4.60
N ASP A 293 8.68 19.60 -4.59
CA ASP A 293 8.09 20.42 -3.53
C ASP A 293 7.18 19.54 -2.70
N LEU A 294 7.15 19.75 -1.38
CA LEU A 294 6.30 19.03 -0.44
C LEU A 294 5.25 19.96 0.16
N VAL A 295 3.99 19.54 0.19
CA VAL A 295 2.89 20.23 0.89
C VAL A 295 2.14 19.23 1.76
N LEU A 296 1.74 19.64 2.97
CA LEU A 296 0.77 18.89 3.75
C LEU A 296 -0.64 19.22 3.25
N ASP A 297 -1.36 18.23 2.73
CA ASP A 297 -2.71 18.43 2.21
C ASP A 297 -3.79 18.46 3.32
N GLY A 298 -5.04 18.71 2.94
CA GLY A 298 -6.18 18.73 3.87
C GLY A 298 -6.53 17.35 4.45
N SER A 299 -6.11 16.25 3.82
CA SER A 299 -6.26 14.89 4.37
C SER A 299 -5.28 14.61 5.51
N GLY A 300 -4.28 15.47 5.69
CA GLY A 300 -3.18 15.26 6.61
C GLY A 300 -2.07 14.38 6.04
N SER A 301 -1.98 14.25 4.71
CA SER A 301 -0.89 13.55 4.04
C SER A 301 0.15 14.55 3.51
N PHE A 302 1.44 14.22 3.64
CA PHE A 302 2.48 14.99 2.99
C PHE A 302 2.58 14.54 1.53
N VAL A 303 2.37 15.47 0.61
CA VAL A 303 2.36 15.22 -0.83
C VAL A 303 3.59 15.88 -1.44
N MET A 304 4.45 15.08 -2.07
CA MET A 304 5.53 15.60 -2.90
C MET A 304 5.10 15.60 -4.36
N THR A 305 5.30 16.73 -5.05
CA THR A 305 5.06 16.91 -6.48
C THR A 305 6.31 17.44 -7.15
N ARG A 306 6.58 17.04 -8.40
CA ARG A 306 7.75 17.56 -9.12
C ARG A 306 7.67 19.08 -9.24
N SER A 307 8.75 19.77 -8.87
CA SER A 307 8.82 21.24 -8.92
C SER A 307 8.67 21.72 -10.37
N GLY A 308 7.91 22.80 -10.56
CA GLY A 308 7.68 23.40 -11.88
C GLY A 308 6.68 22.66 -12.78
N ARG A 309 5.85 21.77 -12.24
CA ARG A 309 4.70 21.15 -12.91
C ARG A 309 3.40 21.40 -12.15
#